data_AF-A0A8X6GRM5-F1
#
_entry.id   AF-A0A8X6GRM5-F1
#
_cell.length_a   1.000
_cell.length_b   1.000
_cell.length_c   1.000
_cell.angle_alpha   90.00
_cell.angle_beta   90.00
_cell.angle_gamma   90.00
#
_symmetry.space_group_name_H-M   'P 1'
#
loop_
_entity.id
_entity.type
_entity.pdbx_description
1 polymer ?
#
loop_
_entity_poly.entity_id
_entity_poly.type
_entity_poly.pdbx_seq_one_letter_code
_entity_poly.pdbx_strand_id
1 'polypeptide(L)'
;MWFQLALSSDAPVLGILVGADNLLYFRIVDIASLLGKKNGTMFAKCFPNDIIFGNNVLSPTQKYPKQTARAQLVTRNAAIHIIRRKNIKLAEKLSNALDNGYAYVQSKRTFVSSYKQSPKLYVMNDPNKSTVEVAQWIRDFTQDLELQRKRDFELLRQYIFSVTL
;
A
#
# COMPACT_ATOMS: atom_id res chain seq x y z
N MET A 1 -7.12 0.60 -1.48
CA MET A 1 -6.89 -0.70 -2.15
C MET A 1 -5.44 -1.10 -1.97
N TRP A 2 -5.14 -2.39 -1.99
CA TRP A 2 -3.80 -2.89 -1.71
C TRP A 2 -2.95 -3.05 -2.95
N PHE A 3 -1.64 -2.84 -2.80
CA PHE A 3 -0.59 -3.47 -3.59
C PHE A 3 0.56 -3.91 -2.68
N GLN A 4 1.49 -4.67 -3.23
CA GLN A 4 2.62 -5.28 -2.54
C GLN A 4 3.92 -4.84 -3.21
N LEU A 5 4.94 -4.54 -2.40
CA LEU A 5 6.27 -4.18 -2.88
C LEU A 5 7.34 -5.03 -2.17
N ALA A 6 8.14 -5.76 -2.93
CA ALA A 6 9.33 -6.44 -2.43
C ALA A 6 10.58 -5.70 -2.92
N LEU A 7 11.51 -5.39 -2.01
CA LEU A 7 12.76 -4.66 -2.35
C LEU A 7 13.79 -5.51 -3.12
N SER A 8 13.53 -6.81 -3.25
CA SER A 8 14.22 -7.79 -4.09
C SER A 8 13.37 -9.07 -4.12
N SER A 9 13.73 -10.05 -4.94
CA SER A 9 13.07 -11.36 -5.02
C SER A 9 12.95 -12.06 -3.66
N ASP A 10 13.99 -11.95 -2.83
CA ASP A 10 14.10 -12.67 -1.55
C ASP A 10 13.72 -11.81 -0.33
N ALA A 11 13.37 -10.55 -0.55
CA ALA A 11 13.00 -9.65 0.55
C ALA A 11 11.56 -9.93 1.02
N PRO A 12 11.28 -9.77 2.32
CA PRO A 12 9.91 -9.69 2.82
C PRO A 12 9.11 -8.64 2.05
N VAL A 13 7.85 -8.97 1.76
CA VAL A 13 6.95 -8.10 1.01
C VAL A 13 6.33 -7.06 1.94
N LEU A 14 6.32 -5.80 1.50
CA LEU A 14 5.61 -4.69 2.13
C LEU A 14 4.20 -4.56 1.55
N GLY A 15 3.18 -4.70 2.39
CA GLY A 15 1.82 -4.32 2.04
C GLY A 15 1.61 -2.82 2.10
N ILE A 16 1.19 -2.23 0.97
CA ILE A 16 0.89 -0.82 0.83
C ILE A 16 -0.59 -0.65 0.51
N LEU A 17 -1.29 0.09 1.37
CA LEU A 17 -2.67 0.48 1.18
C LEU A 17 -2.73 1.89 0.59
N VAL A 18 -3.44 2.07 -0.51
CA VAL A 18 -3.84 3.38 -1.02
C VAL A 18 -5.13 3.80 -0.33
N GLY A 19 -5.06 4.87 0.46
CA GLY A 19 -6.17 5.44 1.20
C GLY A 19 -7.20 6.15 0.32
N ALA A 20 -8.32 6.56 0.91
CA ALA A 20 -9.35 7.36 0.27
C ALA A 20 -8.85 8.76 -0.12
N ASP A 21 -7.84 9.24 0.60
CA ASP A 21 -7.05 10.46 0.39
C ASP A 21 -5.96 10.32 -0.67
N ASN A 22 -5.90 9.17 -1.38
CA ASN A 22 -4.87 8.85 -2.37
C ASN A 22 -3.44 8.79 -1.81
N LEU A 23 -3.26 8.72 -0.49
CA LEU A 23 -1.96 8.56 0.14
C LEU A 23 -1.59 7.08 0.32
N LEU A 24 -0.29 6.84 0.45
CA LEU A 24 0.28 5.51 0.68
C LEU A 24 0.48 5.24 2.17
N TYR A 25 -0.03 4.09 2.60
CA TYR A 25 0.03 3.61 3.96
C TYR A 25 0.67 2.23 4.02
N PHE A 26 1.68 2.06 4.87
CA PHE A 26 2.47 0.83 4.97
C PHE A 26 2.02 0.00 6.17
N ARG A 27 1.86 -1.31 5.99
CA ARG A 27 1.58 -2.21 7.11
C ARG A 27 2.79 -2.32 8.03
N ILE A 28 2.60 -1.94 9.29
CA ILE A 28 3.69 -1.94 10.28
C ILE A 28 4.25 -3.33 10.56
N VAL A 29 3.42 -4.37 10.46
CA VAL A 29 3.84 -5.76 10.62
C VAL A 29 4.76 -6.22 9.48
N ASP A 30 4.56 -5.69 8.28
CA ASP A 30 5.40 -6.02 7.12
C ASP A 30 6.74 -5.26 7.21
N ILE A 31 6.74 -4.04 7.76
CA ILE A 31 7.97 -3.31 8.14
C ILE A 31 8.75 -4.10 9.21
N ALA A 32 8.06 -4.66 10.20
CA ALA A 32 8.70 -5.48 11.23
C ALA A 32 9.41 -6.69 10.62
N SER A 33 8.74 -7.40 9.70
CA SER A 33 9.33 -8.52 8.94
C SER A 33 10.54 -8.09 8.13
N LEU A 34 10.46 -6.95 7.44
CA LEU A 34 11.58 -6.40 6.67
C LEU A 34 12.81 -6.10 7.54
N LEU A 35 12.59 -5.70 8.80
CA LEU A 35 13.63 -5.47 9.81
C LEU A 35 14.04 -6.75 10.59
N GLY A 36 13.59 -7.93 10.18
CA GLY A 36 13.90 -9.20 10.82
C GLY A 36 13.26 -9.38 12.21
N LYS A 37 12.17 -8.66 12.51
CA LYS A 37 11.48 -8.74 13.80
C LYS A 37 10.43 -9.86 13.76
N LYS A 38 10.60 -10.85 14.64
CA LYS A 38 9.73 -12.03 14.73
C LYS A 38 8.30 -11.73 15.17
N ASN A 39 8.10 -10.66 15.96
CA ASN A 39 6.78 -10.31 16.50
C ASN A 39 6.36 -8.90 16.03
N GLY A 40 5.63 -8.86 14.91
CA GLY A 40 5.13 -7.61 14.33
C GLY A 40 4.17 -6.84 15.23
N THR A 41 3.36 -7.53 16.03
CA THR A 41 2.41 -6.91 16.96
C THR A 41 3.12 -6.19 18.10
N MET A 42 4.15 -6.82 18.70
CA MET A 42 5.00 -6.18 19.70
C MET A 42 5.76 -5.00 19.10
N PHE A 43 6.29 -5.16 17.88
CA PHE A 43 6.97 -4.09 17.18
C PHE A 43 6.06 -2.87 16.97
N ALA A 44 4.80 -3.09 16.60
CA ALA A 44 3.82 -2.03 16.43
C ALA A 44 3.61 -1.21 17.72
N LYS A 45 3.61 -1.87 18.89
CA LYS A 45 3.46 -1.18 20.19
C LYS A 45 4.59 -0.19 20.50
N CYS A 46 5.74 -0.28 19.82
CA CYS A 46 6.82 0.69 19.96
C CYS A 46 6.56 2.02 19.23
N PHE A 47 5.53 2.10 18.38
CA PHE A 47 5.22 3.27 17.55
C PHE A 47 3.73 3.67 17.65
N PRO A 48 3.16 3.82 18.86
CA PRO A 48 1.72 4.02 19.03
C PRO A 48 1.21 5.30 18.37
N ASN A 49 2.04 6.35 18.36
CA ASN A 49 1.69 7.66 17.80
C ASN A 49 1.76 7.71 16.27
N ASP A 50 2.42 6.74 15.63
CA ASP A 50 2.54 6.66 14.18
C ASP A 50 1.45 5.75 13.56
N ILE A 51 0.77 4.95 14.39
CA ILE A 51 -0.19 3.95 13.93
C ILE A 51 -1.52 4.60 13.56
N ILE A 52 -1.97 4.27 12.35
CA ILE A 52 -3.29 4.59 11.83
C ILE A 52 -3.99 3.27 11.51
N PHE A 53 -5.25 3.12 11.93
CA PHE A 53 -6.03 1.94 11.57
C PHE A 53 -6.63 2.09 10.18
N GLY A 54 -6.73 0.97 9.45
CA GLY A 54 -7.26 0.96 8.08
C GLY A 54 -8.62 1.64 7.93
N ASN A 55 -9.54 1.47 8.90
CA ASN A 55 -10.84 2.15 8.89
C ASN A 55 -10.76 3.68 8.89
N ASN A 56 -9.67 4.28 9.34
CA ASN A 56 -9.48 5.74 9.38
C ASN A 56 -8.99 6.31 8.04
N VAL A 57 -8.52 5.46 7.12
CA VAL A 57 -7.95 5.89 5.83
C VAL A 57 -8.73 5.33 4.64
N LEU A 58 -9.79 4.59 4.90
CA LEU A 58 -10.67 3.99 3.91
C LEU A 58 -11.98 4.77 3.83
N SER A 59 -12.68 4.67 2.70
CA SER A 59 -13.96 5.37 2.55
C SER A 59 -14.99 4.83 3.54
N PRO A 60 -15.65 5.66 4.37
CA PRO A 60 -16.65 5.18 5.32
C PRO A 60 -17.87 4.56 4.64
N THR A 61 -18.10 4.89 3.37
CA THR A 61 -19.24 4.42 2.58
C THR A 61 -19.08 2.99 2.04
N GLN A 62 -17.89 2.40 2.14
CA GLN A 62 -17.61 1.06 1.61
C GLN A 62 -17.38 0.07 2.75
N LYS A 63 -18.02 -1.10 2.67
CA LYS A 63 -17.73 -2.23 3.58
C LYS A 63 -16.44 -2.91 3.16
N TYR A 64 -15.41 -2.81 4.00
CA TYR A 64 -14.13 -3.50 3.79
C TYR A 64 -14.01 -4.77 4.63
N PRO A 65 -13.19 -5.76 4.20
CA PRO A 65 -12.86 -6.91 5.02
C PRO A 65 -12.30 -6.49 6.38
N LYS A 66 -12.70 -7.19 7.46
CA LYS A 66 -12.24 -6.90 8.84
C LYS A 66 -10.72 -6.79 8.97
N GLN A 67 -9.99 -7.63 8.22
CA GLN A 67 -8.52 -7.63 8.22
C GLN A 67 -7.92 -6.32 7.70
N THR A 68 -8.56 -5.74 6.68
CA THR A 68 -8.13 -4.46 6.09
C THR A 68 -8.54 -3.29 6.96
N ALA A 69 -9.75 -3.31 7.52
CA ALA A 69 -10.21 -2.28 8.45
C ALA A 69 -9.36 -2.21 9.74
N ARG A 70 -8.87 -3.35 10.23
CA ARG A 70 -8.03 -3.45 11.44
C ARG A 70 -6.54 -3.44 11.16
N ALA A 71 -6.11 -3.24 9.91
CA ALA A 71 -4.70 -3.17 9.59
C ALA A 71 -4.06 -2.00 10.34
N GLN A 72 -2.94 -2.27 11.02
CA GLN A 72 -2.11 -1.22 11.62
C GLN A 72 -1.17 -0.69 10.55
N LEU A 73 -1.34 0.57 10.23
CA LEU A 73 -0.66 1.25 9.14
C LEU A 73 0.18 2.41 9.68
N VAL A 74 1.17 2.81 8.90
CA VAL A 74 1.92 4.04 9.12
C VAL A 74 2.00 4.79 7.79
N THR A 75 2.14 6.11 7.83
CA THR A 75 2.35 6.92 6.61
C THR A 75 3.68 6.54 5.95
N ARG A 76 3.84 6.87 4.66
CA ARG A 76 5.12 6.71 3.94
C ARG A 76 6.30 7.31 4.72
N ASN A 77 6.16 8.53 5.24
CA ASN A 77 7.23 9.21 5.97
C ASN A 77 7.57 8.50 7.28
N ALA A 78 6.54 8.09 8.04
CA ALA A 78 6.74 7.31 9.26
C ALA A 78 7.39 5.95 8.97
N ALA A 79 6.99 5.25 7.90
CA ALA A 79 7.60 3.98 7.49
C ALA A 79 9.11 4.13 7.23
N ILE A 80 9.50 5.11 6.41
CA ILE A 80 10.91 5.37 6.09
C ILE A 80 11.68 5.74 7.35
N HIS A 81 11.12 6.59 8.22
CA HIS A 81 11.75 6.98 9.48
C HIS A 81 11.95 5.81 10.45
N ILE A 82 10.93 4.97 10.63
CA ILE A 82 10.99 3.77 11.47
C ILE A 82 12.09 2.82 10.97
N ILE A 83 12.16 2.58 9.66
CA ILE A 83 13.18 1.72 9.06
C ILE A 83 14.56 2.37 9.24
N ARG A 84 14.70 3.67 8.97
CA ARG A 84 15.99 4.38 9.03
C ARG A 84 16.62 4.31 10.43
N ARG A 85 15.81 4.41 11.49
CA ARG A 85 16.27 4.26 12.89
C ARG A 85 16.90 2.90 13.19
N LYS A 86 16.63 1.87 12.40
CA LYS A 86 17.13 0.51 12.60
C LYS A 86 18.11 0.07 11.52
N ASN A 87 17.92 0.53 10.28
CA ASN A 87 18.74 0.18 9.14
C ASN A 87 18.66 1.30 8.08
N ILE A 88 19.68 2.16 8.04
CA ILE A 88 19.75 3.33 7.15
C ILE A 88 19.73 2.88 5.68
N LYS A 89 20.58 1.91 5.31
CA LYS A 89 20.68 1.40 3.93
C LYS A 89 19.35 0.84 3.42
N LEU A 90 18.61 0.14 4.29
CA LEU A 90 17.30 -0.39 3.93
C LEU A 90 16.26 0.72 3.73
N ALA A 91 16.30 1.78 4.54
CA ALA A 91 15.42 2.93 4.38
C ALA A 91 15.71 3.69 3.08
N GLU A 92 16.98 3.88 2.76
CA GLU A 92 17.42 4.47 1.48
C GLU A 92 16.97 3.59 0.31
N LYS A 93 17.17 2.27 0.40
CA LYS A 93 16.69 1.32 -0.62
C LYS A 93 15.18 1.43 -0.84
N LEU A 94 14.39 1.50 0.24
CA LEU A 94 12.94 1.69 0.13
C LEU A 94 12.59 3.05 -0.50
N SER A 95 13.23 4.13 -0.07
CA SER A 95 12.96 5.46 -0.64
C SER A 95 13.29 5.50 -2.13
N ASN A 96 14.48 5.04 -2.52
CA ASN A 96 14.88 4.97 -3.92
C ASN A 96 13.97 4.06 -4.73
N ALA A 97 13.56 2.92 -4.18
CA ALA A 97 12.63 2.03 -4.85
C ALA A 97 11.29 2.71 -5.16
N LEU A 98 10.78 3.54 -4.24
CA LEU A 98 9.50 4.24 -4.41
C LEU A 98 9.59 5.42 -5.37
N ASP A 99 10.70 6.17 -5.34
CA ASP A 99 10.84 7.42 -6.09
C ASP A 99 11.46 7.22 -7.49
N ASN A 100 12.46 6.34 -7.60
CA ASN A 100 13.31 6.20 -8.78
C ASN A 100 13.51 4.73 -9.21
N GLY A 101 12.85 3.78 -8.54
CA GLY A 101 13.07 2.36 -8.74
C GLY A 101 12.36 1.80 -9.96
N TYR A 102 12.84 0.66 -10.43
CA TYR A 102 12.18 -0.17 -11.43
C TYR A 102 11.73 -1.49 -10.81
N ALA A 103 10.58 -1.99 -11.24
CA ALA A 103 10.05 -3.26 -10.74
C ALA A 103 9.45 -4.13 -11.84
N TYR A 104 9.57 -5.43 -11.68
CA TYR A 104 8.75 -6.40 -12.39
C TYR A 104 7.38 -6.50 -11.71
N VAL A 105 6.31 -6.45 -12.50
CA VAL A 105 4.93 -6.55 -12.00
C VAL A 105 4.43 -7.98 -12.22
N GLN A 106 4.11 -8.69 -11.14
CA GLN A 106 3.71 -10.10 -11.22
C GLN A 106 2.29 -10.30 -11.76
N SER A 107 1.40 -9.33 -11.55
CA SER A 107 -0.01 -9.45 -11.92
C SER A 107 -0.58 -8.12 -12.41
N LYS A 108 -1.71 -8.21 -13.11
CA LYS A 108 -2.42 -7.02 -13.63
C LYS A 108 -2.76 -6.06 -12.50
N ARG A 109 -2.85 -4.78 -12.84
CA ARG A 109 -3.30 -3.70 -11.97
C ARG A 109 -4.77 -3.92 -11.59
N THR A 110 -5.02 -4.60 -10.47
CA THR A 110 -6.36 -4.89 -9.94
C THR A 110 -6.57 -4.23 -8.58
N PHE A 111 -7.80 -3.75 -8.35
CA PHE A 111 -8.18 -3.05 -7.13
C PHE A 111 -8.82 -4.01 -6.13
N VAL A 112 -7.99 -4.61 -5.28
CA VAL A 112 -8.47 -5.55 -4.27
C VAL A 112 -8.40 -4.96 -2.87
N SER A 113 -9.41 -5.28 -2.07
CA SER A 113 -9.49 -4.92 -0.65
C SER A 113 -8.72 -5.90 0.24
N SER A 114 -8.20 -7.00 -0.31
CA SER A 114 -7.40 -8.01 0.39
C SER A 114 -5.91 -7.83 0.08
N TYR A 115 -5.08 -7.75 1.13
CA TYR A 115 -3.62 -7.73 0.98
C TYR A 115 -3.12 -8.94 0.20
N LYS A 116 -3.52 -10.17 0.55
CA LYS A 116 -2.91 -11.40 0.00
C LYS A 116 -3.06 -11.57 -1.51
N GLN A 117 -4.09 -10.96 -2.10
CA GLN A 117 -4.42 -11.07 -3.53
C GLN A 117 -3.99 -9.83 -4.33
N SER A 118 -3.32 -8.87 -3.69
CA SER A 118 -2.98 -7.61 -4.32
C SER A 118 -1.88 -7.74 -5.37
N PRO A 119 -1.82 -6.83 -6.36
CA PRO A 119 -0.71 -6.75 -7.29
C PRO A 119 0.63 -6.69 -6.56
N LYS A 120 1.64 -7.40 -7.07
CA LYS A 120 2.97 -7.45 -6.47
C LYS A 120 4.02 -6.89 -7.41
N LEU A 121 4.84 -6.00 -6.88
CA LEU A 121 5.99 -5.40 -7.54
C LEU A 121 7.27 -5.94 -6.90
N TYR A 122 8.20 -6.39 -7.73
CA TYR A 122 9.52 -6.84 -7.33
C TYR A 122 10.54 -5.84 -7.85
N VAL A 123 11.17 -5.09 -6.94
CA VAL A 123 12.20 -4.11 -7.30
C VAL A 123 13.40 -4.84 -7.90
N MET A 124 13.82 -4.36 -9.07
CA MET A 124 14.92 -4.90 -9.85
C MET A 124 16.11 -3.95 -9.75
N ASN A 125 17.32 -4.53 -9.64
CA ASN A 125 18.55 -3.73 -9.74
C ASN A 125 18.81 -3.33 -11.20
N ASP A 126 18.56 -4.25 -12.13
CA ASP A 126 18.79 -4.05 -13.56
C ASP A 126 17.45 -3.99 -14.31
N PRO A 127 17.00 -2.80 -14.73
CA PRO A 127 15.76 -2.67 -15.49
C PRO A 127 15.89 -3.31 -16.88
N ASN A 128 14.79 -3.88 -17.35
CA ASN A 128 14.68 -4.45 -18.69
C ASN A 128 13.33 -4.08 -19.32
N LYS A 129 13.06 -4.58 -20.53
CA LYS A 129 11.83 -4.27 -21.28
C LYS A 129 10.53 -4.69 -20.57
N SER A 130 10.58 -5.58 -19.58
CA SER A 130 9.40 -6.01 -18.80
C SER A 130 9.28 -5.33 -17.44
N THR A 131 10.17 -4.39 -17.11
CA THR A 131 10.09 -3.60 -15.88
C THR A 131 9.32 -2.30 -16.08
N VAL A 132 8.70 -1.81 -15.01
CA VAL A 132 8.03 -0.52 -14.94
C VAL A 132 8.73 0.38 -13.93
N GLU A 133 8.69 1.69 -14.15
CA GLU A 133 9.06 2.66 -13.12
C GLU A 133 8.03 2.58 -11.98
N VAL A 134 8.50 2.34 -10.75
CA VAL A 134 7.64 2.14 -9.58
C VAL A 134 6.81 3.39 -9.30
N ALA A 135 7.43 4.58 -9.37
CA ALA A 135 6.75 5.84 -9.13
C ALA A 135 5.62 6.07 -10.15
N GLN A 136 5.87 5.83 -11.44
CA GLN A 136 4.84 5.93 -12.47
C GLN A 136 3.72 4.90 -12.25
N TRP A 137 4.06 3.65 -11.95
CA TRP A 137 3.06 2.61 -11.71
C TRP A 137 2.14 2.96 -10.53
N ILE A 138 2.71 3.51 -9.45
CA ILE A 138 1.95 3.98 -8.28
C ILE A 138 1.06 5.16 -8.63
N ARG A 139 1.57 6.14 -9.39
CA ARG A 139 0.78 7.30 -9.86
C ARG A 139 -0.45 6.82 -10.63
N ASP A 140 -0.24 5.96 -11.63
CA ASP A 140 -1.34 5.45 -12.44
C ASP A 140 -2.31 4.61 -11.59
N PHE A 141 -1.82 3.73 -10.72
CA PHE A 141 -2.66 2.91 -9.83
C PHE A 141 -3.57 3.79 -8.97
N THR A 142 -3.03 4.89 -8.46
CA THR A 142 -3.77 5.82 -7.61
C THR A 142 -4.81 6.60 -8.42
N GLN A 143 -4.45 7.06 -9.62
CA GLN A 143 -5.35 7.77 -10.52
C GLN A 143 -6.51 6.89 -11.00
N ASP A 144 -6.20 5.67 -11.46
CA ASP A 144 -7.19 4.69 -11.89
C ASP A 144 -8.17 4.36 -10.74
N LEU A 145 -7.67 4.23 -9.51
CA LEU A 145 -8.48 3.99 -8.32
C LEU A 145 -9.39 5.18 -7.99
N GLU A 146 -8.91 6.41 -8.12
CA GLU A 146 -9.71 7.61 -7.93
C GLU A 146 -10.86 7.67 -8.95
N LEU A 147 -10.56 7.40 -10.23
CA LEU A 147 -11.56 7.34 -11.29
C LEU A 147 -12.61 6.25 -11.02
N GLN A 148 -12.20 5.08 -10.54
CA GLN A 148 -13.14 4.04 -10.14
C GLN A 148 -14.07 4.51 -9.02
N ARG A 149 -13.53 5.14 -7.96
CA ARG A 149 -14.34 5.65 -6.84
C ARG A 149 -15.38 6.68 -7.30
N LYS A 150 -15.00 7.56 -8.24
CA LYS A 150 -15.93 8.55 -8.83
C LYS A 150 -17.08 7.86 -9.58
N ARG A 151 -16.75 6.86 -10.42
CA ARG A 151 -17.76 6.06 -11.14
C ARG A 151 -18.70 5.33 -10.18
N ASP A 152 -18.16 4.67 -9.16
CA ASP A 152 -18.95 3.96 -8.15
C ASP A 152 -19.91 4.92 -7.42
N PHE A 153 -19.45 6.14 -7.12
CA PHE A 153 -20.29 7.17 -6.49
C PHE A 153 -21.41 7.68 -7.41
N GLU A 154 -21.11 7.92 -8.68
CA GLU A 154 -22.12 8.34 -9.68
C GLU A 154 -23.20 7.28 -9.86
N LEU A 155 -22.83 6.00 -9.94
CA LEU A 155 -23.77 4.88 -10.03
C LEU A 155 -24.68 4.79 -8.80
N LEU A 156 -24.11 4.95 -7.59
CA LEU A 156 -24.89 5.00 -6.36
C LEU A 156 -25.89 6.16 -6.36
N ARG A 157 -25.47 7.34 -6.82
CA ARG A 157 -26.34 8.51 -6.92
C ARG A 157 -27.51 8.23 -7.88
N GLN A 158 -27.24 7.74 -9.08
CA GLN A 158 -28.28 7.40 -10.06
C GLN A 158 -29.26 6.36 -9.52
N TYR A 159 -28.76 5.32 -8.84
CA TYR A 159 -29.60 4.29 -8.23
C TYR A 159 -30.55 4.88 -7.17
N ILE A 160 -30.05 5.73 -6.27
CA ILE A 160 -30.88 6.40 -5.27
C ILE A 160 -31.98 7.23 -5.95
N PHE A 161 -31.64 8.05 -6.95
CA PHE A 161 -32.64 8.84 -7.68
C PHE A 161 -33.71 7.97 -8.37
N SER A 162 -33.36 6.80 -8.88
CA SER A 162 -34.33 5.89 -9.53
C SER A 162 -35.27 5.15 -8.58
N VAL A 163 -34.92 5.04 -7.28
CA VAL A 163 -35.72 4.31 -6.28
C VAL A 163 -36.56 5.25 -5.40
N THR A 164 -36.32 6.56 -5.50
CA THR A 164 -37.02 7.59 -4.71
C THR A 164 -38.10 8.36 -5.50
N LEU A 165 -38.33 7.99 -6.77
CA LEU A 165 -39.39 8.50 -7.66
C LEU A 165 -40.39 7.39 -7.93
#